data_AF-A0A1E1VEQ8-F1
#
_entry.id   AF-A0A1E1VEQ8-F1
#
_cell.length_a   1.000
_cell.length_b   1.000
_cell.length_c   1.000
_cell.angle_alpha   90.00
_cell.angle_beta   90.00
_cell.angle_gamma   90.00
#
_symmetry.space_group_name_H-M   'P 1'
#
loop_
_entity.id
_entity.type
_entity.pdbx_description
1 polymer ?
#
loop_
_entity_poly.entity_id
_entity_poly.type
_entity_poly.pdbx_seq_one_letter_code
_entity_poly.pdbx_strand_id
1 'polypeptide(L)' 'MTRQMCGDDDGKRYTVIVWRPYPHRRRTSYTLDTGALVNYIDNSRFEIDKTGVIVTRLPGAA' A
#
# COMPACT_ATOMS: atom_id res chain seq x y z
N MET A 1 0.89 -5.96 11.58
CA MET A 1 0.29 -5.73 10.25
C MET A 1 -0.52 -4.45 10.32
N THR A 2 -0.39 -3.55 9.35
CA THR A 2 -1.14 -2.27 9.32
C THR A 2 -1.87 -2.15 7.99
N ARG A 3 -3.13 -1.72 8.01
CA ARG A 3 -3.93 -1.48 6.80
C ARG A 3 -4.04 0.01 6.55
N GLN A 4 -3.94 0.43 5.30
CA GLN A 4 -4.01 1.82 4.88
C GLN A 4 -5.00 1.91 3.72
N MET A 5 -6.00 2.77 3.84
CA MET A 5 -6.85 3.10 2.70
C MET A 5 -6.08 4.03 1.77
N CYS A 6 -6.09 3.70 0.48
CA CYS A 6 -5.50 4.49 -0.58
C CYS A 6 -6.55 4.71 -1.69
N GLY A 7 -6.39 5.79 -2.44
CA GLY A 7 -7.13 6.05 -3.67
C GLY A 7 -6.17 6.31 -4.81
N ASP A 8 -6.54 5.93 -6.03
CA ASP A 8 -5.86 6.43 -7.23
C ASP A 8 -6.55 7.70 -7.78
N ASP A 9 -6.04 8.20 -8.90
CA ASP A 9 -6.54 9.41 -9.56
C ASP A 9 -7.97 9.24 -10.12
N ASP A 10 -8.37 8.01 -10.50
CA ASP A 10 -9.72 7.69 -10.97
C ASP A 10 -10.74 7.63 -9.81
N GLY A 11 -10.29 7.81 -8.56
CA GLY A 11 -11.13 7.76 -7.36
C GLY A 11 -11.46 6.34 -6.89
N LYS A 12 -10.82 5.31 -7.48
CA LYS A 12 -10.98 3.93 -7.02
C LYS A 12 -10.17 3.71 -5.75
N ARG A 13 -10.78 2.96 -4.83
CA ARG A 13 -10.23 2.73 -3.49
C ARG A 13 -9.49 1.40 -3.43
N TYR A 14 -8.37 1.41 -2.73
CA TYR A 14 -7.48 0.29 -2.51
C TYR A 14 -7.16 0.17 -1.03
N THR A 15 -6.97 -1.06 -0.55
CA THR A 15 -6.48 -1.30 0.80
C THR A 15 -5.06 -1.83 0.73
N VAL A 16 -4.08 -0.99 1.06
CA VAL A 16 -2.67 -1.38 1.16
C VAL A 16 -2.41 -1.98 2.54
N ILE A 17 -1.90 -3.20 2.57
CA ILE A 17 -1.47 -3.94 3.75
C ILE A 17 0.04 -3.84 3.86
N VAL A 18 0.51 -3.34 5.01
CA VAL A 18 1.91 -3.25 5.37
C VAL A 18 2.29 -4.42 6.26
N TRP A 19 3.16 -5.28 5.72
CA TRP A 19 3.78 -6.41 6.40
C TRP A 19 5.14 -5.99 6.92
N ARG A 20 5.24 -5.75 8.23
CA ARG A 20 6.51 -5.55 8.92
C ARG A 20 6.88 -6.88 9.59
N PRO A 21 7.71 -7.73 8.96
CA PRO A 21 8.20 -8.93 9.63
C PRO A 21 9.09 -8.53 10.83
N TYR A 22 9.19 -9.44 11.80
CA TYR A 22 9.91 -9.34 13.08
C TYR A 22 11.21 -8.50 13.06
N PRO A 23 11.64 -7.94 14.21
CA PRO A 23 12.74 -6.96 14.34
C PRO A 23 14.07 -7.33 13.65
N HIS A 24 14.31 -8.60 13.32
CA HIS A 24 15.52 -9.06 12.63
C HIS A 24 15.40 -9.16 11.10
N ARG A 25 14.20 -9.00 10.51
CA ARG A 25 14.01 -8.93 9.05
C ARG A 25 13.74 -7.49 8.63
N ARG A 26 14.73 -6.87 7.98
CA ARG A 26 14.70 -5.45 7.56
C ARG A 26 13.78 -5.12 6.38
N ARG A 27 13.08 -6.10 5.80
CA ARG A 27 12.24 -5.86 4.61
C ARG A 27 10.77 -5.75 4.99
N THR A 28 10.24 -4.54 4.92
CA THR A 28 8.80 -4.30 4.88
C THR A 28 8.27 -4.75 3.52
N SER A 29 7.20 -5.54 3.50
CA SER A 29 6.49 -5.92 2.29
C SER A 29 5.13 -5.25 2.26
N TYR A 30 4.65 -4.92 1.07
CA TYR A 30 3.40 -4.22 0.88
C TYR A 30 2.55 -4.97 -0.14
N THR A 31 1.27 -5.16 0.16
CA THR A 31 0.33 -5.84 -0.74
C THR A 31 -1.01 -5.13 -0.74
N LEU A 32 -1.83 -5.32 -1.76
CA LEU A 32 -3.26 -5.04 -1.70
C LEU A 32 -3.99 -6.13 -0.92
N ASP A 33 -5.25 -5.88 -0.55
CA ASP A 33 -6.13 -6.92 0.03
C ASP A 33 -6.38 -8.09 -0.92
N THR A 34 -6.31 -7.83 -2.23
CA THR A 34 -6.37 -8.85 -3.29
C THR A 34 -5.14 -9.74 -3.35
N GLY A 35 -4.09 -9.44 -2.57
CA GLY A 35 -2.80 -10.12 -2.59
C GLY A 35 -1.84 -9.63 -3.66
N ALA A 36 -2.25 -8.66 -4.49
CA ALA A 36 -1.33 -8.03 -5.45
C ALA A 36 -0.17 -7.33 -4.73
N LEU A 37 1.05 -7.47 -5.25
CA LEU A 37 2.22 -6.78 -4.72
C LEU A 37 2.12 -5.28 -5.03
N VAL A 38 2.54 -4.46 -4.08
CA VAL A 38 2.72 -3.02 -4.31
C VAL A 38 4.13 -2.60 -3.93
N ASN A 39 4.70 -1.73 -4.75
CA ASN A 39 6.00 -1.12 -4.54
C ASN A 39 5.81 0.15 -3.71
N TYR A 40 6.63 0.30 -2.67
CA TYR A 40 6.65 1.52 -1.87
C TYR A 40 7.40 2.61 -2.64
N ILE A 41 6.74 3.74 -2.90
CA ILE A 41 7.38 4.93 -3.48
C ILE A 41 7.79 5.87 -2.34
N ASP A 42 6.82 6.29 -1.53
CA ASP A 42 7.02 7.17 -0.39
C ASP A 42 5.94 6.98 0.69
N ASN A 43 5.99 7.81 1.73
CA ASN A 43 5.19 7.65 2.95
C ASN A 43 3.67 7.64 2.69
N SER A 44 3.21 8.23 1.59
CA SER A 44 1.80 8.21 1.20
C SER A 44 1.54 7.53 -0.14
N ARG A 45 2.53 7.27 -0.99
CA ARG A 45 2.32 6.73 -2.33
C ARG A 45 2.88 5.31 -2.51
N PHE A 46 2.10 4.50 -3.21
CA PHE A 46 2.43 3.11 -3.55
C PHE A 46 2.12 2.88 -5.02
N GLU A 47 2.89 2.04 -5.68
CA GLU A 47 2.65 1.62 -7.07
C GLU A 47 2.21 0.16 -7.10
N ILE A 48 1.17 -0.15 -7.86
CA ILE A 48 0.73 -1.53 -8.07
C ILE A 48 1.62 -2.17 -9.13
N ASP A 49 2.41 -3.18 -8.74
CA ASP A 49 3.50 -3.75 -9.55
C ASP A 49 3.08 -4.20 -10.95
N LYS A 50 1.89 -4.80 -11.08
CA LYS A 50 1.39 -5.31 -12.38
C LYS A 50 0.80 -4.25 -13.30
N THR A 51 0.38 -3.10 -12.76
CA THR A 51 -0.39 -2.11 -13.53
C THR A 51 0.30 -0.75 -13.61
N GLY A 52 1.33 -0.50 -12.81
CA GLY A 52 1.98 0.81 -12.69
C GLY A 52 1.08 1.89 -12.08
N VAL A 53 -0.09 1.51 -11.57
CA VAL A 53 -1.05 2.47 -11.00
C VAL A 53 -0.53 2.97 -9.67
N ILE A 54 -0.47 4.29 -9.52
CA ILE A 54 -0.08 4.94 -8.27
C ILE A 54 -1.32 5.14 -7.41
N VAL A 55 -1.27 4.65 -6.18
CA VAL A 55 -2.29 4.84 -5.17
C VAL A 55 -1.73 5.67 -4.02
N THR A 56 -2.50 6.64 -3.56
CA THR A 56 -2.13 7.58 -2.50
C THR A 56 -2.97 7.33 -1.27
N ARG A 57 -2.33 7.30 -0.10
CA ARG A 57 -2.94 7.13 1.21
C ARG A 57 -3.99 8.22 1.42
N LEU A 58 -5.21 7.79 1.71
CA LEU A 58 -6.28 8.68 2.08
C LEU A 58 -6.10 9.10 3.55
N PRO A 59 -6.37 10.36 3.91
CA PRO A 59 -6.44 10.76 5.31
C PRO A 59 -7.50 9.88 5.98
N GLY A 60 -7.10 9.13 7.01
CA GLY A 60 -8.02 8.25 7.73
C GLY A 60 -9.14 9.07 8.34
N ALA A 61 -10.39 8.64 8.14
CA ALA A 61 -11.47 9.00 9.04
C ALA A 61 -11.00 8.67 10.47
N ALA A 62 -11.00 9.69 11.32
CA ALA A 62 -10.69 9.58 12.74
C ALA A 62 -11.66 8.62 13.46
#